data_AF-A0A937KAK6-F1
#
_entry.id   AF-A0A937KAK6-F1
#
_cell.length_a   1.000
_cell.length_b   1.000
_cell.length_c   1.000
_cell.angle_alpha   90.00
_cell.angle_beta   90.00
_cell.angle_gamma   90.00
#
_symmetry.space_group_name_H-M   'P 1'
#
loop_
_entity.id
_entity.type
_entity.pdbx_description
1 polymer ?
#
loop_
_entity_poly.entity_id
_entity_poly.type
_entity_poly.pdbx_seq_one_letter_code
_entity_poly.pdbx_strand_id
1 'polypeptide(L)' 'MIEILTSNHDNTVAIRMSGELTGRDYTPIVNLLEDKIRNYDKINLYCEIEELEEVKVGAVWKDLKFDIKHF' A
#
# COMPACT_ATOMS: atom_id res chain seq x y z
N MET A 1 12.20 -0.18 1.87
CA MET A 1 11.87 1.14 1.27
C MET A 1 10.62 1.01 0.40
N ILE A 2 9.76 2.04 0.40
CA ILE A 2 8.58 2.08 -0.49
C ILE A 2 8.70 3.26 -1.45
N GLU A 3 8.56 2.98 -2.74
CA GLU A 3 8.53 3.97 -3.82
C GLU A 3 7.13 4.02 -4.43
N ILE A 4 6.61 5.23 -4.66
CA ILE A 4 5.36 5.43 -5.40
C ILE A 4 5.69 5.51 -6.88
N LEU A 5 5.13 4.61 -7.67
CA LEU A 5 5.28 4.57 -9.10
C LEU A 5 4.22 5.46 -9.77
N THR A 6 4.62 6.23 -10.77
CA THR A 6 3.68 7.02 -11.57
C THR A 6 2.71 6.10 -12.29
N SER A 7 1.42 6.21 -11.97
CA SER A 7 0.35 5.48 -12.64
C SER A 7 -0.36 6.38 -13.64
N ASN A 8 -0.66 5.86 -14.83
CA ASN A 8 -1.45 6.56 -15.87
C ASN A 8 -2.96 6.62 -15.57
N HIS A 9 -3.40 6.06 -14.44
CA HIS A 9 -4.80 5.99 -14.05
C HIS A 9 -5.02 6.70 -12.72
N ASP A 10 -5.98 7.63 -12.70
CA ASP A 10 -6.27 8.47 -11.54
C ASP A 10 -6.72 7.66 -10.31
N ASN A 11 -7.42 6.55 -10.52
CA ASN A 11 -7.86 5.63 -9.47
C ASN A 11 -6.86 4.49 -9.18
N THR A 12 -5.65 4.55 -9.74
CA THR A 12 -4.61 3.55 -9.48
C THR A 12 -3.55 4.12 -8.55
N VAL A 13 -3.11 3.28 -7.61
CA VAL A 13 -1.93 3.49 -6.78
C VAL A 13 -0.96 2.36 -7.10
N ALA A 14 0.21 2.71 -7.61
CA ALA A 14 1.28 1.75 -7.87
C ALA A 14 2.43 2.02 -6.91
N ILE A 15 2.88 0.98 -6.22
CA ILE A 15 3.99 1.05 -5.27
C ILE A 15 4.99 -0.07 -5.55
N ARG A 16 6.27 0.24 -5.33
CA ARG A 16 7.36 -0.72 -5.28
C ARG A 16 7.90 -0.81 -3.86
N MET A 17 8.07 -2.03 -3.39
CA MET A 17 8.52 -2.38 -2.06
C MET A 17 9.81 -3.17 -2.18
N SER A 18 10.91 -2.66 -1.61
CA SER A 18 12.22 -3.32 -1.66
C SER A 18 12.95 -3.32 -0.31
N GLY A 19 13.62 -4.43 0.03
CA GLY A 19 14.48 -4.56 1.23
C GLY A 19 13.73 -4.64 2.56
N GLU A 20 14.33 -4.17 3.65
CA GLU A 20 13.63 -4.12 4.95
C GLU A 20 12.53 -3.04 4.92
N LEU A 21 11.30 -3.49 5.19
CA LEU A 21 10.15 -2.61 5.42
C LEU A 21 9.79 -2.60 6.89
N THR A 22 9.69 -1.40 7.43
CA THR A 22 9.22 -1.18 8.80
C THR A 22 7.80 -0.64 8.79
N GLY A 23 7.04 -0.82 9.87
CA GLY A 23 5.67 -0.29 9.97
C GLY A 23 5.55 1.22 9.69
N ARG A 24 6.63 1.98 9.86
CA ARG A 24 6.67 3.43 9.58
C ARG A 24 6.66 3.74 8.08
N ASP A 25 7.17 2.84 7.25
CA ASP A 25 7.18 3.01 5.80
C ASP A 25 5.77 2.84 5.22
N TYR A 26 4.87 2.14 5.94
CA TYR A 26 3.50 1.87 5.51
C TYR A 26 2.52 3.00 5.78
N THR A 27 2.64 3.72 6.90
CA THR A 27 1.70 4.79 7.29
C THR A 27 1.40 5.80 6.16
N PRO A 28 2.38 6.30 5.40
CA PRO A 28 2.13 7.23 4.30
C PRO A 28 1.32 6.59 3.17
N ILE A 29 1.55 5.31 2.89
CA ILE A 29 0.85 4.55 1.87
C ILE A 29 -0.60 4.33 2.28
N VAL A 30 -0.85 4.01 3.54
CA VAL A 30 -2.22 3.83 4.07
C VAL A 30 -3.03 5.10 3.89
N ASN A 31 -2.51 6.25 4.32
CA ASN A 31 -3.19 7.54 4.17
C ASN A 31 -3.48 7.85 2.69
N LEU A 32 -2.52 7.56 1.79
CA LEU A 32 -2.71 7.74 0.35
C LEU A 32 -3.84 6.85 -0.20
N LEU A 33 -3.90 5.59 0.23
CA LEU A 33 -4.94 4.65 -0.19
C LEU A 33 -6.32 5.10 0.32
N GLU A 34 -6.43 5.48 1.59
CA GLU A 34 -7.66 5.99 2.19
C GLU A 34 -8.16 7.24 1.46
N ASP A 35 -7.28 8.20 1.19
CA ASP A 35 -7.63 9.42 0.47
C ASP A 35 -8.08 9.13 -0.97
N LYS A 36 -7.43 8.19 -1.66
CA LYS A 36 -7.89 7.77 -2.99
C LYS A 36 -9.23 7.03 -2.93
N ILE A 37 -9.45 6.14 -1.95
CA ILE A 37 -10.74 5.44 -1.79
C ILE A 37 -11.85 6.44 -1.53
N ARG A 38 -11.62 7.43 -0.66
CA ARG A 38 -12.56 8.51 -0.37
C ARG A 38 -12.97 9.30 -1.62
N ASN A 39 -12.05 9.49 -2.55
CA ASN A 39 -12.27 10.28 -3.78
C ASN A 39 -12.85 9.46 -4.94
N TYR A 40 -12.51 8.17 -5.06
CA TYR A 40 -12.84 7.35 -6.23
C TYR A 40 -13.80 6.18 -5.94
N ASP A 41 -14.21 5.96 -4.68
CA ASP A 41 -15.01 4.82 -4.16
C ASP A 41 -14.30 3.46 -4.28
N LYS A 42 -13.63 3.21 -5.41
CA LYS A 42 -12.78 2.03 -5.65
C LYS A 42 -11.47 2.44 -6.29
N ILE A 43 -10.40 1.80 -5.82
CA ILE A 43 -9.05 2.02 -6.32
C ILE A 43 -8.42 0.71 -6.76
N ASN A 44 -7.49 0.81 -7.72
CA ASN A 44 -6.61 -0.29 -8.09
C ASN A 44 -5.28 -0.12 -7.35
N LEU A 45 -4.81 -1.20 -6.71
CA LEU A 45 -3.55 -1.20 -6.01
C LEU A 45 -2.58 -2.18 -6.67
N TYR A 46 -1.51 -1.64 -7.25
CA TYR A 46 -0.41 -2.41 -7.82
C TYR A 46 0.78 -2.37 -6.87
N CYS A 47 1.26 -3.54 -6.48
CA CYS A 47 2.38 -3.69 -5.54
C CYS A 47 3.46 -4.57 -6.18
N GLU A 48 4.63 -4.00 -6.43
CA GLU A 48 5.85 -4.77 -6.71
C GLU A 48 6.58 -5.05 -5.41
N ILE A 49 6.95 -6.31 -5.19
CA ILE A 49 7.65 -6.79 -4.01
C ILE A 49 8.98 -7.39 -4.47
N GLU A 50 10.10 -6.74 -4.13
CA GLU A 50 11.45 -7.23 -4.37
C GLU A 50 12.14 -7.51 -3.02
N GLU A 51 12.62 -8.75 -2.83
CA GLU A 51 13.43 -9.18 -1.68
C GLU A 51 12.96 -8.64 -0.31
N LEU A 52 11.76 -9.04 0.13
CA LEU A 52 11.25 -8.70 1.46
C LEU A 52 11.57 -9.79 2.48
N GLU A 53 11.95 -9.39 3.70
CA GLU A 53 11.91 -10.30 4.85
C GLU A 53 10.44 -10.57 5.23
N GLU A 54 9.97 -11.78 4.91
CA GLU A 54 8.55 -12.16 4.75
C GLU A 54 7.63 -11.94 5.98
N VAL A 55 8.16 -11.93 7.21
CA VAL A 55 7.32 -12.14 8.39
C VAL A 55 6.55 -10.89 8.82
N LYS A 56 7.14 -9.69 8.74
CA LYS A 56 6.48 -8.45 9.21
C LYS A 56 5.60 -7.79 8.16
N VAL A 57 6.00 -7.88 6.89
CA VAL A 57 5.28 -7.33 5.74
C VAL A 57 3.87 -7.93 5.64
N GLY A 58 3.75 -9.25 5.77
CA GLY A 58 2.46 -9.94 5.64
C GLY A 58 1.46 -9.60 6.75
N ALA A 59 1.94 -9.43 7.99
CA ALA A 59 1.09 -9.06 9.12
C ALA A 59 0.51 -7.65 8.97
N VAL A 60 1.37 -6.67 8.64
CA VAL A 60 0.94 -5.29 8.40
C VAL A 60 -0.04 -5.21 7.23
N TRP A 61 0.18 -5.98 6.16
CA TRP A 61 -0.73 -6.03 5.03
C TRP A 61 -2.09 -6.65 5.36
N LYS A 62 -2.09 -7.66 6.24
CA LYS A 62 -3.31 -8.31 6.70
C LYS A 62 -4.14 -7.37 7.57
N ASP A 63 -3.49 -6.65 8.48
CA ASP A 63 -4.14 -5.65 9.34
C ASP A 63 -4.71 -4.51 8.49
N LEU A 64 -3.94 -4.01 7.51
CA LEU A 64 -4.41 -2.97 6.58
C LEU A 64 -5.66 -3.39 5.79
N LYS A 65 -5.64 -4.60 5.18
CA LYS A 65 -6.81 -5.13 4.46
C LYS A 65 -8.02 -5.29 5.37
N PHE A 66 -7.79 -5.54 6.65
CA PHE A 66 -8.86 -5.61 7.63
C PHE A 66 -9.42 -4.21 7.90
N ASP A 67 -8.58 -3.23 8.22
CA ASP A 67 -9.03 -1.86 8.53
C ASP A 67 -9.79 -1.21 7.35
N ILE A 68 -9.28 -1.32 6.11
CA ILE A 68 -9.95 -0.79 4.91
C ILE A 68 -11.34 -1.42 4.70
N LYS A 69 -11.53 -2.70 5.06
CA LYS A 69 -12.82 -3.40 4.89
C LYS A 69 -13.86 -3.05 5.95
N HIS A 70 -13.45 -2.45 7.07
CA HIS A 70 -14.34 -2.12 8.19
C HIS A 70 -14.74 -0.64 8.23
N PHE A 71 -14.45 0.12 7.16
CA PHE A 71 -14.86 1.52 6.99
C PHE A 71 -16.10 1.67 6.10
#